data_AF-A0A4Q0PFT5-F1
#
_entry.id   AF-A0A4Q0PFT5-F1
#
_cell.length_a   1.000
_cell.length_b   1.000
_cell.length_c   1.000
_cell.angle_alpha   90.00
_cell.angle_beta   90.00
_cell.angle_gamma   90.00
#
_symmetry.space_group_name_H-M   'P 1'
#
loop_
_entity.id
_entity.type
_entity.pdbx_description
1 polymer ?
#
loop_
_entity_poly.entity_id
_entity_poly.type
_entity_poly.pdbx_seq_one_letter_code
_entity_poly.pdbx_strand_id
1 'polypeptide(L)'
;MFLQINIPDLTAPVIRGPRLNFGSFPFKVQLLKPFYRFLEFYYKRSLDKWFNRIDGIILSLEGSLDHINDLTPEQAKETLLGTKDVIEDVIKLENTMALRYLFKNSAETKIKYKYLLKLLYKIEARCHRIVYRNAPVIKTDKDLIDGVRNMNARYLNNNAI
;
A
#
# COMPACT_ATOMS: atom_id res chain seq x y z
N MET A 1 15.38 -8.52 48.53
CA MET A 1 16.63 -8.04 47.89
C MET A 1 17.15 -9.15 47.00
N PHE A 2 17.67 -8.78 45.84
CA PHE A 2 18.19 -9.58 44.71
C PHE A 2 17.21 -10.04 43.62
N LEU A 3 17.34 -9.27 42.53
CA LEU A 3 17.00 -9.48 41.13
C LEU A 3 17.83 -10.60 40.49
N GLN A 4 17.25 -11.17 39.43
CA GLN A 4 17.90 -11.75 38.23
C GLN A 4 18.68 -13.05 38.48
N ILE A 5 18.57 -14.08 37.64
CA ILE A 5 18.89 -14.06 36.21
C ILE A 5 17.89 -14.88 35.38
N ASN A 6 17.59 -14.32 34.22
CA ASN A 6 16.88 -14.88 33.09
C ASN A 6 17.74 -15.98 32.42
N ILE A 7 17.22 -17.20 32.27
CA ILE A 7 17.83 -18.24 31.42
C ILE A 7 16.79 -18.67 30.36
N PRO A 8 16.51 -17.87 29.31
CA PRO A 8 15.68 -18.35 28.21
C PRO A 8 16.37 -19.37 27.29
N ASP A 9 17.70 -19.55 27.36
CA ASP A 9 18.42 -19.92 26.12
C ASP A 9 19.18 -21.24 26.05
N LEU A 10 19.32 -22.06 27.10
CA LEU A 10 20.37 -23.08 27.03
C LEU A 10 19.99 -24.50 26.61
N THR A 11 18.78 -25.00 26.81
CA THR A 11 18.57 -26.44 26.52
C THR A 11 17.10 -26.79 26.27
N ALA A 12 16.58 -26.46 25.08
CA ALA A 12 15.73 -27.47 24.44
C ALA A 12 16.64 -28.66 24.14
N PRO A 13 16.35 -29.86 24.68
CA PRO A 13 15.88 -30.86 23.73
C PRO A 13 14.87 -31.87 24.29
N VAL A 14 13.93 -32.21 23.40
CA VAL A 14 13.63 -33.60 23.02
C VAL A 14 12.87 -34.46 24.05
N ILE A 15 11.59 -34.67 23.71
CA ILE A 15 10.83 -35.92 23.86
C ILE A 15 10.79 -36.54 25.27
N ARG A 16 9.64 -36.37 25.93
CA ARG A 16 8.81 -37.47 26.48
C ARG A 16 7.56 -36.84 27.10
N GLY A 17 6.41 -37.04 26.46
CA GLY A 17 5.14 -36.52 26.96
C GLY A 17 4.71 -37.22 28.26
N PRO A 18 3.91 -36.55 29.11
CA PRO A 18 3.06 -37.22 30.07
C PRO A 18 1.59 -37.14 29.65
N ARG A 19 0.92 -38.29 29.76
CA ARG A 19 -0.51 -38.49 29.51
C ARG A 19 -1.35 -37.53 30.36
N LEU A 20 -1.99 -36.56 29.72
CA LEU A 20 -3.10 -35.80 30.30
C LEU A 20 -4.41 -36.40 29.78
N ASN A 21 -5.07 -37.14 30.67
CA ASN A 21 -6.48 -37.49 30.57
C ASN A 21 -7.32 -36.22 30.75
N PHE A 22 -8.51 -36.22 30.13
CA PHE A 22 -9.52 -35.15 29.99
C PHE A 22 -9.38 -34.22 28.77
N GLY A 23 -10.37 -34.32 27.87
CA GLY A 23 -10.89 -33.14 27.17
C GLY A 23 -10.55 -32.97 25.69
N SER A 24 -10.40 -34.05 24.91
CA SER A 24 -10.14 -33.95 23.47
C SER A 24 -11.26 -33.18 22.75
N PHE A 25 -10.99 -31.91 22.50
CA PHE A 25 -11.66 -31.02 21.56
C PHE A 25 -10.97 -31.15 20.18
N PRO A 26 -11.28 -32.15 19.32
CA PRO A 26 -10.89 -32.08 17.90
C PRO A 26 -12.01 -31.48 17.03
N PHE A 27 -13.21 -31.23 17.57
CA PHE A 27 -14.36 -30.86 16.75
C PHE A 27 -14.38 -29.38 16.30
N LYS A 28 -13.84 -28.45 17.11
CA LYS A 28 -13.85 -27.01 16.77
C LYS A 28 -12.88 -26.64 15.65
N VAL A 29 -11.72 -27.28 15.56
CA VAL A 29 -10.73 -26.97 14.51
C VAL A 29 -11.10 -27.60 13.17
N GLN A 30 -11.81 -28.73 13.19
CA GLN A 30 -12.19 -29.46 11.97
C GLN A 30 -13.39 -28.84 11.24
N LEU A 31 -14.32 -28.21 11.97
CA LEU A 31 -15.43 -27.41 11.41
C LEU A 31 -14.97 -26.03 10.88
N LEU A 32 -13.91 -25.45 11.45
CA LEU A 32 -13.36 -24.18 10.96
C LEU A 32 -12.58 -24.34 9.65
N LYS A 33 -12.01 -25.52 9.36
CA LYS A 33 -11.32 -25.80 8.09
C LYS A 33 -12.20 -25.61 6.84
N PRO A 34 -13.41 -26.19 6.74
CA PRO A 34 -14.29 -25.96 5.59
C PRO A 34 -14.78 -24.51 5.54
N PHE A 35 -15.02 -23.86 6.68
CA PHE A 35 -15.37 -22.44 6.72
C PHE A 35 -14.25 -21.54 6.21
N TYR A 36 -13.01 -21.79 6.64
CA TYR A 36 -11.81 -21.10 6.15
C TYR A 36 -11.60 -21.33 4.65
N ARG A 37 -11.75 -22.57 4.17
CA ARG A 37 -11.68 -22.89 2.72
C ARG A 37 -12.81 -22.23 1.93
N PHE A 38 -14.01 -22.13 2.50
CA PHE A 38 -15.14 -21.45 1.87
C PHE A 38 -14.90 -19.95 1.77
N LEU A 39 -14.39 -19.31 2.84
CA LEU A 39 -13.95 -17.93 2.80
C LEU A 39 -12.85 -17.74 1.76
N GLU A 40 -11.80 -18.57 1.78
CA GLU A 40 -10.70 -18.51 0.81
C GLU A 40 -11.21 -18.62 -0.64
N PHE A 41 -12.18 -19.51 -0.90
CA PHE A 41 -12.80 -19.69 -2.20
C PHE A 41 -13.66 -18.48 -2.61
N TYR A 42 -14.50 -17.98 -1.71
CA TYR A 42 -15.32 -16.80 -1.96
C TYR A 42 -14.45 -15.57 -2.24
N TYR A 43 -13.39 -15.39 -1.45
CA TYR A 43 -12.41 -14.32 -1.64
C TYR A 43 -11.67 -14.46 -2.96
N LYS A 44 -11.13 -15.64 -3.29
CA LYS A 44 -10.48 -15.90 -4.60
C LYS A 44 -11.41 -15.58 -5.77
N ARG A 45 -12.64 -16.07 -5.73
CA ARG A 45 -13.64 -15.82 -6.78
C ARG A 45 -14.03 -14.35 -6.90
N SER A 46 -14.08 -13.62 -5.79
CA SER A 46 -14.34 -12.18 -5.79
C SER A 46 -13.15 -11.41 -6.40
N LEU A 47 -11.93 -11.81 -6.04
CA LEU A 47 -10.70 -11.20 -6.54
C LEU A 47 -10.52 -11.43 -8.04
N ASP A 48 -10.78 -12.64 -8.55
CA ASP A 48 -10.72 -12.92 -9.99
C ASP A 48 -11.71 -12.05 -10.78
N LYS A 49 -12.93 -11.85 -10.26
CA LYS A 49 -13.89 -10.91 -10.86
C LYS A 49 -13.39 -9.48 -10.84
N TRP A 50 -12.71 -9.08 -9.77
CA TRP A 50 -12.09 -7.76 -9.64
C TRP A 50 -10.96 -7.57 -10.65
N PHE A 51 -10.08 -8.56 -10.82
CA PHE A 51 -8.99 -8.52 -11.80
C PHE A 51 -9.49 -8.49 -13.24
N ASN A 52 -10.56 -9.21 -13.56
CA ASN A 52 -11.19 -9.12 -14.87
C ASN A 52 -11.79 -7.73 -15.16
N ARG A 53 -12.12 -6.95 -14.11
CA ARG A 53 -12.57 -5.56 -14.25
C ARG A 53 -11.42 -4.57 -14.33
N ILE A 54 -10.25 -4.89 -13.78
CA ILE A 54 -9.06 -4.02 -13.82
C ILE A 54 -8.64 -3.73 -15.26
N ASP A 55 -8.75 -4.68 -16.18
CA ASP A 55 -8.42 -4.44 -17.59
C ASP A 55 -9.33 -3.38 -18.22
N GLY A 56 -10.64 -3.42 -17.91
CA GLY A 56 -11.59 -2.39 -18.35
C GLY A 56 -11.30 -1.03 -17.73
N ILE A 57 -10.92 -1.00 -16.45
CA ILE A 57 -10.51 0.23 -15.77
C ILE A 57 -9.24 0.80 -16.42
N ILE A 58 -8.24 -0.04 -16.68
CA ILE A 58 -7.00 0.35 -17.35
C ILE A 58 -7.31 0.99 -18.71
N LEU A 59 -8.12 0.33 -19.54
CA LEU A 59 -8.53 0.87 -20.84
C LEU A 59 -9.25 2.22 -20.71
N SER A 60 -10.15 2.36 -19.73
CA SER A 60 -10.86 3.62 -19.50
C SER A 60 -9.93 4.76 -19.05
N LEU A 61 -8.90 4.45 -18.24
CA LEU A 61 -7.91 5.43 -17.78
C LEU A 61 -6.96 5.82 -18.91
N GLU A 62 -6.61 4.87 -19.79
CA GLU A 62 -5.85 5.16 -21.01
C GLU A 62 -6.61 6.08 -21.94
N GLY A 63 -7.89 5.81 -22.20
CA GLY A 63 -8.72 6.71 -23.01
C GLY A 63 -8.88 8.08 -22.36
N SER A 64 -9.07 8.12 -21.04
CA SER A 64 -9.17 9.38 -20.30
C SER A 64 -7.89 10.21 -20.34
N LEU A 65 -6.71 9.59 -20.42
CA LEU A 65 -5.43 10.30 -20.44
C LEU A 65 -5.33 11.29 -21.59
N ASP A 66 -5.89 10.96 -22.75
CA ASP A 66 -5.84 11.83 -23.93
C ASP A 66 -6.71 13.09 -23.75
N HIS A 67 -7.81 12.98 -23.01
CA HIS A 67 -8.75 14.07 -22.75
C HIS A 67 -8.40 14.96 -21.54
N ILE A 68 -7.48 14.53 -20.68
CA ILE A 68 -7.10 15.29 -19.47
C ILE A 68 -6.54 16.67 -19.80
N ASN A 69 -5.87 16.82 -20.93
CA ASN A 69 -5.27 18.11 -21.30
C ASN A 69 -6.32 19.17 -21.67
N ASP A 70 -7.54 18.75 -21.97
CA ASP A 70 -8.65 19.63 -22.37
C ASP A 70 -9.47 20.13 -21.17
N LEU A 71 -9.13 19.67 -19.94
CA LEU A 71 -9.85 20.04 -18.72
C LEU A 71 -9.61 21.50 -18.34
N THR A 72 -10.65 22.15 -17.80
CA THR A 72 -10.50 23.46 -17.16
C THR A 72 -9.68 23.34 -15.87
N PRO A 73 -9.03 24.41 -15.39
CA PRO A 73 -8.25 24.36 -14.14
C PRO A 73 -9.05 23.91 -12.91
N GLU A 74 -10.34 24.23 -12.87
CA GLU A 74 -11.26 23.84 -11.80
C GLU A 74 -11.57 22.34 -11.85
N GLN A 75 -11.91 21.82 -13.04
CA GLN A 75 -12.15 20.40 -13.25
C GLN A 75 -10.89 19.57 -13.02
N ALA A 76 -9.73 20.08 -13.46
CA ALA A 76 -8.44 19.45 -13.22
C ALA A 76 -8.12 19.38 -11.72
N LYS A 77 -8.54 20.36 -10.91
CA LYS A 77 -8.36 20.37 -9.46
C LYS A 77 -9.23 19.32 -8.77
N GLU A 78 -10.50 19.23 -9.16
CA GLU A 78 -11.41 18.18 -8.66
C GLU A 78 -10.89 16.78 -9.03
N THR A 79 -10.51 16.60 -10.30
CA THR A 79 -9.93 15.35 -10.80
C THR A 79 -8.63 15.00 -10.08
N LEU A 80 -7.78 16.00 -9.77
CA LEU A 80 -6.54 15.79 -9.02
C LEU A 80 -6.80 15.27 -7.61
N LEU A 81 -7.77 15.86 -6.89
CA LEU A 81 -8.14 15.41 -5.55
C LEU A 81 -8.70 13.99 -5.59
N GLY A 82 -9.66 13.71 -6.47
CA GLY A 82 -10.22 12.37 -6.61
C GLY A 82 -9.18 11.33 -7.02
N THR A 83 -8.23 11.68 -7.89
CA THR A 83 -7.15 10.77 -8.29
C THR A 83 -6.22 10.45 -7.12
N LYS A 84 -5.92 11.43 -6.25
CA LYS A 84 -5.09 11.19 -5.06
C LYS A 84 -5.76 10.25 -4.07
N ASP A 85 -7.05 10.44 -3.82
CA ASP A 85 -7.83 9.57 -2.94
C ASP A 85 -7.84 8.13 -3.48
N VAL A 86 -8.06 7.97 -4.80
CA VAL A 86 -8.02 6.67 -5.47
C VAL A 86 -6.62 6.02 -5.37
N ILE A 87 -5.54 6.78 -5.55
CA ILE A 87 -4.18 6.26 -5.39
C ILE A 87 -3.97 5.73 -3.96
N GLU A 88 -4.41 6.50 -2.96
CA GLU A 88 -4.28 6.09 -1.56
C GLU A 88 -5.05 4.80 -1.27
N ASP A 89 -6.28 4.70 -1.77
CA ASP A 89 -7.10 3.49 -1.63
C ASP A 89 -6.50 2.29 -2.35
N VAL A 90 -5.95 2.47 -3.55
CA VAL A 90 -5.26 1.41 -4.31
C VAL A 90 -4.02 0.93 -3.55
N ILE A 91 -3.23 1.83 -2.96
CA ILE A 91 -2.06 1.46 -2.14
C ILE A 91 -2.47 0.73 -0.85
N LYS A 92 -3.55 1.17 -0.19
CA LYS A 92 -4.10 0.47 0.98
C LYS A 92 -4.54 -0.94 0.62
N LEU A 93 -5.14 -1.12 -0.57
CA LEU A 93 -5.54 -2.43 -1.07
C LEU A 93 -4.35 -3.38 -1.21
N GLU A 94 -3.19 -2.96 -1.74
CA GLU A 94 -2.00 -3.82 -1.82
C GLU A 94 -1.53 -4.35 -0.46
N ASN A 95 -1.73 -3.59 0.61
CA ASN A 95 -1.37 -4.01 1.96
C ASN A 95 -2.34 -5.01 2.60
N THR A 96 -3.48 -5.30 1.96
CA THR A 96 -4.40 -6.33 2.43
C THR A 96 -3.83 -7.75 2.23
N MET A 97 -4.04 -8.64 3.21
CA MET A 97 -3.50 -10.01 3.15
C MET A 97 -3.92 -10.78 1.88
N ALA A 98 -5.12 -10.50 1.36
CA ALA A 98 -5.68 -11.13 0.17
C ALA A 98 -4.89 -10.77 -1.11
N LEU A 99 -4.54 -9.51 -1.28
CA LEU A 99 -3.76 -9.04 -2.42
C LEU A 99 -2.29 -9.47 -2.33
N ARG A 100 -1.71 -9.51 -1.12
CA ARG A 100 -0.37 -10.09 -0.91
C ARG A 100 -0.29 -11.55 -1.35
N TYR A 101 -1.30 -12.36 -1.02
CA TYR A 101 -1.34 -13.76 -1.45
C TYR A 101 -1.47 -13.88 -2.97
N LEU A 102 -2.33 -13.08 -3.60
CA LEU A 102 -2.48 -13.07 -5.06
C LEU A 102 -1.23 -12.61 -5.80
N PHE A 103 -0.58 -11.53 -5.35
CA PHE A 103 0.66 -11.05 -5.96
C PHE A 103 1.83 -12.01 -5.77
N LYS A 104 1.79 -12.86 -4.74
CA LYS A 104 2.77 -13.94 -4.56
C LYS A 104 2.55 -15.10 -5.53
N ASN A 105 1.30 -15.36 -5.93
CA ASN A 105 0.93 -16.52 -6.72
C ASN A 105 0.67 -16.21 -8.21
N SER A 106 0.51 -14.94 -8.58
CA SER A 106 0.27 -14.51 -9.97
C SER A 106 1.11 -13.29 -10.34
N ALA A 107 2.05 -13.49 -11.25
CA ALA A 107 2.89 -12.42 -11.79
C ALA A 107 2.08 -11.45 -12.67
N GLU A 108 1.11 -11.95 -13.43
CA GLU A 108 0.25 -11.16 -14.31
C GLU A 108 -0.55 -10.11 -13.51
N THR A 109 -1.16 -10.55 -12.41
CA THR A 109 -1.91 -9.73 -11.47
C THR A 109 -1.06 -8.57 -10.92
N LYS A 110 0.21 -8.84 -10.59
CA LYS A 110 1.16 -7.84 -10.12
C LYS A 110 1.53 -6.83 -11.22
N ILE A 111 1.66 -7.27 -12.46
CA ILE A 111 1.95 -6.40 -13.61
C ILE A 111 0.76 -5.46 -13.85
N LYS A 112 -0.46 -5.99 -13.92
CA LYS A 112 -1.68 -5.20 -14.12
C LYS A 112 -1.86 -4.15 -13.03
N TYR A 113 -1.67 -4.54 -11.77
CA TYR A 113 -1.73 -3.61 -10.63
C TYR A 113 -0.70 -2.48 -10.73
N LYS A 114 0.57 -2.81 -11.04
CA LYS A 114 1.61 -1.78 -11.25
C LYS A 114 1.28 -0.86 -12.41
N TYR A 115 0.71 -1.40 -13.48
CA TYR A 115 0.32 -0.63 -14.64
C TYR A 115 -0.82 0.35 -14.33
N LEU A 116 -1.84 -0.12 -13.60
CA LEU A 116 -2.93 0.71 -13.09
C LEU A 116 -2.39 1.89 -12.25
N LEU A 117 -1.52 1.62 -11.27
CA LEU A 117 -0.88 2.67 -10.46
C LEU A 117 -0.09 3.66 -11.34
N LYS A 118 0.67 3.16 -12.31
CA LYS A 118 1.41 4.01 -13.25
C LYS A 118 0.49 4.95 -14.02
N LEU A 119 -0.69 4.49 -14.44
CA LEU A 119 -1.67 5.35 -15.12
C LEU A 119 -2.23 6.41 -14.19
N LEU A 120 -2.61 6.05 -12.96
CA LEU A 120 -3.11 7.00 -11.96
C LEU A 120 -2.09 8.10 -11.67
N TYR A 121 -0.80 7.76 -11.47
CA TYR A 121 0.26 8.75 -11.28
C TYR A 121 0.48 9.65 -12.51
N LYS A 122 0.29 9.13 -13.73
CA LYS A 122 0.36 9.96 -14.94
C LYS A 122 -0.79 10.97 -14.99
N ILE A 123 -2.00 10.53 -14.63
CA ILE A 123 -3.19 11.39 -14.54
C ILE A 123 -2.94 12.49 -13.51
N GLU A 124 -2.52 12.10 -12.29
CA GLU A 124 -2.17 13.03 -11.22
C GLU A 124 -1.16 14.08 -11.70
N ALA A 125 -0.07 13.65 -12.33
CA ALA A 125 0.97 14.56 -12.81
C ALA A 125 0.46 15.54 -13.88
N ARG A 126 -0.42 15.10 -14.79
CA ARG A 126 -1.03 15.98 -15.81
C ARG A 126 -1.99 16.98 -15.17
N CYS A 127 -2.89 16.53 -14.31
CA CYS A 127 -3.80 17.41 -13.58
C CYS A 127 -3.04 18.42 -12.72
N HIS A 128 -1.98 17.99 -12.03
CA HIS A 128 -1.12 18.87 -11.23
C HIS A 128 -0.48 19.97 -12.09
N ARG A 129 0.00 19.62 -13.29
CA ARG A 129 0.54 20.64 -14.21
C ARG A 129 -0.53 21.66 -14.60
N ILE A 130 -1.75 21.23 -14.92
CA ILE A 130 -2.84 22.13 -15.34
C ILE A 130 -3.24 23.07 -14.20
N VAL A 131 -3.46 22.52 -13.00
CA VAL A 131 -3.91 23.27 -11.81
C VAL A 131 -2.91 24.35 -11.42
N TYR A 132 -1.61 24.02 -11.42
CA TYR A 132 -0.57 24.91 -10.92
C TYR A 132 0.19 25.67 -12.01
N ARG A 133 -0.18 25.49 -13.30
CA ARG A 133 0.51 26.16 -14.43
C ARG A 133 0.57 27.67 -14.27
N ASN A 134 -0.52 28.26 -13.81
CA ASN A 134 -0.70 29.70 -13.68
C ASN A 134 -0.80 30.13 -12.20
N ALA A 135 -0.42 29.26 -11.26
CA ALA A 135 -0.45 29.60 -9.85
C ALA A 135 0.55 30.74 -9.57
N PRO A 136 0.18 31.74 -8.73
CA PRO A 136 1.08 32.83 -8.40
C PRO A 136 2.32 32.28 -7.70
N VAL A 137 3.49 32.49 -8.33
CA VAL A 137 4.78 32.12 -7.75
C VAL A 137 5.17 33.20 -6.75
N ILE A 138 4.97 32.92 -5.47
CA ILE A 138 5.45 33.79 -4.40
C ILE A 138 6.92 33.46 -4.18
N LYS A 139 7.79 34.47 -4.28
CA LYS A 139 9.20 34.29 -3.89
C LYS A 139 9.25 33.98 -2.40
N THR A 140 9.89 32.88 -2.04
CA THR A 140 10.18 32.55 -0.65
C THR A 140 11.00 33.66 -0.02
N ASP A 141 10.65 34.02 1.21
CA ASP A 141 11.35 35.04 1.97
C ASP A 141 12.83 34.69 2.15
N LYS A 142 13.71 35.69 2.07
CA LYS A 142 15.16 35.49 2.20
C LYS A 142 15.53 34.92 3.56
N ASP A 143 14.85 35.35 4.61
CA ASP A 143 15.10 34.89 5.97
C ASP A 143 14.84 33.38 6.13
N LEU A 144 13.82 32.85 5.45
CA LEU A 144 13.54 31.42 5.42
C LEU A 144 14.60 30.64 4.64
N ILE A 145 15.04 31.19 3.50
CA ILE A 145 16.11 30.59 2.68
C ILE A 145 17.41 30.51 3.48
N ASP A 146 17.77 31.61 4.15
CA ASP A 146 18.99 31.70 4.95
C ASP A 146 18.90 30.81 6.20
N GLY A 147 17.73 30.73 6.84
CA GLY A 147 17.46 29.81 7.94
C GLY A 147 17.67 28.35 7.56
N VAL A 148 17.09 27.89 6.44
CA VAL A 148 17.27 26.52 5.93
C VAL A 148 18.72 26.26 5.53
N ARG A 149 19.36 27.21 4.85
CA ARG A 149 20.77 27.11 4.45
C ARG A 149 21.69 26.95 5.64
N ASN A 150 21.49 27.73 6.70
CA ASN A 150 22.27 27.66 7.94
C ASN A 150 22.04 26.34 8.68
N MET A 151 20.81 25.85 8.73
CA MET A 151 20.48 24.57 9.36
C MET A 151 21.15 23.39 8.62
N ASN A 152 21.08 23.37 7.29
CA ASN A 152 21.75 22.34 6.47
C ASN A 152 23.27 22.41 6.60
N ALA A 153 23.86 23.61 6.61
CA ALA A 153 25.30 23.77 6.81
C ALA A 153 25.78 23.22 8.15
N ARG A 154 25.03 23.44 9.23
CA ARG A 154 25.32 22.87 10.56
C ARG A 154 25.19 21.35 10.57
N TYR A 155 24.17 20.82 9.92
CA TYR A 155 23.94 19.37 9.87
C TYR A 155 25.04 18.64 9.09
N LEU A 156 25.48 19.19 7.96
CA LEU A 156 26.59 18.63 7.16
C LEU A 156 27.92 18.72 7.90
N ASN A 157 28.18 19.82 8.62
CA ASN A 157 29.40 19.97 9.41
C ASN A 157 29.45 19.06 10.64
N ASN A 158 28.30 18.75 11.26
CA ASN A 158 28.24 17.85 12.41
C ASN A 158 28.37 16.36 12.05
N ASN A 159 28.09 15.99 10.79
CA ASN A 159 28.20 14.61 10.30
C ASN A 159 29.52 14.33 9.57
N ALA A 160 30.47 15.27 9.59
CA ALA A 160 31.79 15.17 8.95
C ALA A 160 32.92 14.75 9.91
N ILE A 161 32.58 14.10 11.03
CA ILE A 161 33.52 13.55 12.02
C ILE A 161 33.50 12.02 11.94
#